data_AF-A0A2S3X7S3-F1
#
_entry.id   AF-A0A2S3X7S3-F1
#
_cell.length_a   1.000
_cell.length_b   1.000
_cell.length_c   1.000
_cell.angle_alpha   90.00
_cell.angle_beta   90.00
_cell.angle_gamma   90.00
#
_symmetry.space_group_name_H-M   'P 1'
#
loop_
_entity.id
_entity.type
_entity.pdbx_description
1 polymer ?
#
loop_
_entity_poly.entity_id
_entity_poly.type
_entity_poly.pdbx_seq_one_letter_code
_entity_poly.pdbx_strand_id
1 'polypeptide(L)'
;MEASPLPALEPEDFEDCIYCFPPESGLPPLYIVFSSPYPGATILGAFSGRYYNPEKAGGPIEKLDWEEALITQDGIDLVKLHTSRFGSSDGNKTMIDRLEKILYGEMAVTDTDKRFYTHEVRELERYRRLGIADGIEPDDESETWNNTHTATLEDYRLSSDFQLLYTPEALEADAAQTQRGYK
;
A
#
# COMPACT_ATOMS: atom_id res chain seq x y z
N MET A 1 10.60 50.47 -4.47
CA MET A 1 10.57 49.11 -3.90
C MET A 1 10.87 48.18 -5.05
N GLU A 2 12.08 47.65 -5.10
CA GLU A 2 12.42 46.63 -6.11
C GLU A 2 11.75 45.32 -5.70
N ALA A 3 11.05 44.69 -6.64
CA ALA A 3 10.46 43.39 -6.44
C ALA A 3 11.59 42.35 -6.43
N SER A 4 11.87 41.75 -5.28
CA SER A 4 12.72 40.56 -5.22
C SER A 4 12.04 39.44 -6.01
N PRO A 5 12.72 38.78 -6.95
CA PRO A 5 12.16 37.60 -7.59
C PRO A 5 11.99 36.51 -6.53
N LEU A 6 10.81 35.89 -6.52
CA LEU A 6 10.58 34.68 -5.73
C LEU A 6 11.61 33.62 -6.18
N PRO A 7 12.15 32.80 -5.27
CA PRO A 7 13.04 31.71 -5.65
C PRO A 7 12.31 30.87 -6.70
N ALA A 8 12.96 30.61 -7.83
CA ALA A 8 12.48 29.63 -8.78
C ALA A 8 12.51 28.28 -8.04
N LEU A 9 11.34 27.85 -7.58
CA LEU A 9 11.11 26.44 -7.32
C LEU A 9 11.31 25.78 -8.69
N GLU A 10 12.30 24.89 -8.79
CA GLU A 10 12.35 23.96 -9.91
C GLU A 10 10.94 23.36 -10.03
N PRO A 11 10.28 23.38 -11.20
CA PRO A 11 8.95 22.82 -11.30
C PRO A 11 9.07 21.34 -10.93
N GLU A 12 8.48 20.96 -9.79
CA GLU A 12 8.26 19.55 -9.52
C GLU A 12 7.48 18.97 -10.71
N ASP A 13 7.83 17.75 -11.16
CA ASP A 13 7.19 17.04 -12.28
C ASP A 13 5.73 16.68 -11.90
N PHE A 14 4.87 17.68 -11.86
CA PHE A 14 3.44 17.54 -11.69
C PHE A 14 2.81 17.42 -13.07
N GLU A 15 2.13 16.31 -13.33
CA GLU A 15 1.17 16.27 -14.43
C GLU A 15 -0.07 17.04 -13.94
N ASP A 16 -0.36 18.21 -14.49
CA ASP A 16 -1.51 19.01 -14.09
C ASP A 16 -2.34 19.48 -15.29
N CYS A 17 -3.60 19.83 -15.04
CA CYS A 17 -4.43 20.48 -16.06
C CYS A 17 -5.50 21.38 -15.44
N ILE A 18 -6.02 22.30 -16.25
CA ILE A 18 -7.23 23.03 -15.94
C ILE A 18 -8.38 22.40 -16.72
N TYR A 19 -9.31 21.78 -16.00
CA TYR A 19 -10.52 21.22 -16.59
C TYR A 19 -11.62 22.28 -16.67
N CYS A 20 -11.92 22.73 -17.89
CA CYS A 20 -12.99 23.68 -18.17
C CYS A 20 -14.28 22.95 -18.56
N PHE A 21 -15.36 23.15 -17.80
CA PHE A 21 -16.68 22.61 -18.12
C PHE A 21 -17.36 23.39 -19.26
N PRO A 22 -18.35 22.80 -19.95
CA PRO A 22 -19.20 23.54 -20.89
C PRO A 22 -19.80 24.81 -20.23
N PRO A 23 -19.87 25.95 -20.94
CA PRO A 23 -20.36 27.21 -20.38
C PRO A 23 -21.76 27.10 -19.75
N GLU A 24 -22.60 26.22 -20.29
CA GLU A 24 -23.98 25.99 -19.86
C GLU A 24 -24.06 25.26 -18.51
N SER A 25 -22.97 24.65 -18.03
CA SER A 25 -22.93 23.98 -16.73
C SER A 25 -22.95 24.95 -15.54
N GLY A 26 -22.53 26.20 -15.74
CA GLY A 26 -22.33 27.18 -14.67
C GLY A 26 -21.21 26.83 -13.67
N LEU A 27 -20.43 25.77 -13.95
CA LEU A 27 -19.35 25.32 -13.08
C LEU A 27 -18.04 26.08 -13.39
N PRO A 28 -17.29 26.52 -12.36
CA PRO A 28 -15.98 27.13 -12.57
C PRO A 28 -14.96 26.07 -13.06
N PRO A 29 -13.92 26.48 -13.80
CA PRO A 29 -12.81 25.60 -14.14
C PRO A 29 -12.15 25.01 -12.88
N LEU A 30 -11.72 23.76 -12.95
CA LEU A 30 -11.00 23.08 -11.87
C LEU A 30 -9.52 22.96 -12.23
N TYR A 31 -8.65 23.34 -11.31
CA TYR A 31 -7.24 22.99 -11.37
C TYR A 31 -7.06 21.59 -10.80
N ILE A 32 -6.47 20.69 -11.57
CA ILE A 32 -6.28 19.28 -11.24
C ILE A 32 -4.79 18.99 -11.29
N VAL A 33 -4.25 18.41 -10.22
CA VAL A 33 -2.88 17.91 -10.16
C VAL A 33 -2.94 16.39 -10.08
N PHE A 34 -2.37 15.74 -11.08
CA PHE A 34 -2.08 14.31 -11.11
C PHE A 34 -0.67 14.11 -10.60
N SER A 35 -0.52 13.94 -9.29
CA SER A 35 0.76 13.57 -8.70
C SER A 35 0.60 12.29 -7.89
N SER A 36 1.42 11.30 -8.23
CA SER A 36 1.70 10.21 -7.31
C SER A 36 2.68 10.75 -6.26
N PRO A 37 2.42 10.53 -4.95
CA PRO A 37 3.43 10.86 -3.94
C PRO A 37 4.64 9.94 -4.02
N TYR A 38 4.58 8.86 -4.82
CA TYR A 38 5.65 7.89 -5.00
C TYR A 38 6.39 8.15 -6.32
N PRO A 39 7.72 8.35 -6.29
CA PRO A 39 8.54 8.52 -7.47
C PRO A 39 8.40 7.36 -8.45
N GLY A 40 8.53 7.65 -9.75
CA GLY A 40 8.64 6.64 -10.79
C GLY A 40 7.37 5.85 -11.12
N ALA A 41 6.24 6.16 -10.49
CA ALA A 41 4.95 5.56 -10.81
C ALA A 41 4.44 6.00 -12.19
N THR A 42 4.04 5.06 -13.03
CA THR A 42 3.75 5.31 -14.47
C THR A 42 2.36 4.88 -14.90
N ILE A 43 1.72 3.96 -14.16
CA ILE A 43 0.43 3.38 -14.54
C ILE A 43 -0.51 3.39 -13.33
N LEU A 44 -1.77 3.74 -13.56
CA LEU A 44 -2.84 3.62 -12.58
C LEU A 44 -3.33 2.16 -12.50
N GLY A 45 -3.26 1.56 -11.32
CA GLY A 45 -3.80 0.22 -11.06
C GLY A 45 -5.32 0.16 -11.25
N ALA A 46 -5.79 -0.88 -11.91
CA ALA A 46 -7.20 -0.99 -12.32
C ALA A 46 -8.12 -1.29 -11.14
N PHE A 47 -7.62 -1.99 -10.11
CA PHE A 47 -8.38 -2.37 -8.92
C PHE A 47 -8.02 -1.50 -7.72
N SER A 48 -6.72 -1.30 -7.49
CA SER A 48 -6.16 -0.51 -6.40
C SER A 48 -6.48 0.97 -6.52
N GLY A 49 -6.60 1.50 -7.74
CA GLY A 49 -6.70 2.94 -7.99
C GLY A 49 -5.42 3.70 -7.62
N ARG A 50 -4.29 3.00 -7.45
CA ARG A 50 -2.99 3.58 -7.08
C ARG A 50 -2.07 3.62 -8.27
N TYR A 51 -1.33 4.73 -8.42
CA TYR A 51 -0.25 4.80 -9.39
C TYR A 51 0.94 3.96 -8.93
N TYR A 52 1.52 3.17 -9.83
CA TYR A 52 2.72 2.37 -9.58
C TYR A 52 3.49 2.11 -10.88
N ASN A 53 4.66 1.47 -10.75
CA ASN A 53 5.49 1.04 -11.87
C ASN A 53 5.57 -0.49 -11.95
N PRO A 54 4.88 -1.13 -12.92
CA PRO A 54 4.89 -2.58 -13.07
C PRO A 54 6.28 -3.18 -13.34
N GLU A 55 7.16 -2.46 -14.01
CA GLU A 55 8.53 -2.92 -14.32
C GLU A 55 9.42 -2.97 -13.07
N LYS A 56 9.04 -2.26 -12.01
CA LYS A 56 9.73 -2.24 -10.70
C LYS A 56 8.95 -2.98 -9.61
N ALA A 57 7.93 -3.77 -9.96
CA ALA A 57 7.04 -4.39 -8.98
C ALA A 57 7.39 -5.85 -8.61
N GLY A 58 8.56 -6.34 -9.00
CA GLY A 58 8.98 -7.72 -8.70
C GLY A 58 8.25 -8.77 -9.52
N GLY A 59 7.96 -8.48 -10.79
CA GLY A 59 7.33 -9.40 -11.75
C GLY A 59 5.91 -9.01 -12.17
N PRO A 60 5.32 -9.73 -13.13
CA PRO A 60 4.03 -9.38 -13.71
C PRO A 60 2.89 -9.46 -12.70
N ILE A 61 1.76 -8.83 -13.03
CA ILE A 61 0.50 -9.04 -12.31
C ILE A 61 -0.06 -10.42 -12.69
N GLU A 62 -0.48 -11.19 -11.68
CA GLU A 62 -1.09 -12.50 -11.82
C GLU A 62 -2.56 -12.45 -11.39
N LYS A 63 -3.38 -13.37 -11.89
CA LYS A 63 -4.79 -13.49 -11.48
C LYS A 63 -4.86 -14.45 -10.30
N LEU A 64 -4.57 -13.95 -9.10
CA LEU A 64 -4.57 -14.74 -7.87
C LEU A 64 -5.92 -14.67 -7.15
N ASP A 65 -6.06 -15.55 -6.16
CA ASP A 65 -7.24 -15.70 -5.32
C ASP A 65 -6.79 -15.98 -3.88
N TRP A 66 -7.43 -15.30 -2.92
CA TRP A 66 -7.17 -15.43 -1.49
C TRP A 66 -8.22 -16.28 -0.77
N GLU A 67 -9.35 -16.58 -1.41
CA GLU A 67 -10.53 -17.20 -0.76
C GLU A 67 -10.21 -18.58 -0.16
N GLU A 68 -9.38 -19.36 -0.83
CA GLU A 68 -9.03 -20.73 -0.42
C GLU A 68 -7.71 -20.81 0.39
N ALA A 69 -7.17 -19.66 0.82
CA ALA A 69 -5.93 -19.62 1.58
C ALA A 69 -6.06 -20.34 2.93
N LEU A 70 -5.08 -21.22 3.21
CA LEU A 70 -4.93 -21.90 4.49
C LEU A 70 -3.83 -21.21 5.29
N ILE A 71 -4.17 -20.78 6.51
CA ILE A 71 -3.20 -20.17 7.42
C ILE A 71 -2.34 -21.28 8.03
N THR A 72 -1.03 -21.16 7.84
CA THR A 72 -0.02 -22.12 8.33
C THR A 72 1.04 -21.39 9.15
N GLN A 73 1.76 -22.12 10.00
CA GLN A 73 2.87 -21.57 10.77
C GLN A 73 3.93 -20.92 9.86
N ASP A 74 4.38 -21.64 8.83
CA ASP A 74 5.39 -21.14 7.89
C ASP A 74 4.95 -19.83 7.22
N GLY A 75 3.68 -19.71 6.83
CA GLY A 75 3.18 -18.48 6.25
C GLY A 75 3.07 -17.33 7.26
N ILE A 76 2.68 -17.60 8.51
CA ILE A 76 2.70 -16.57 9.57
C ILE A 76 4.13 -16.08 9.78
N ASP A 77 5.11 -16.97 9.75
CA ASP A 77 6.51 -16.59 9.90
C ASP A 77 7.00 -15.72 8.73
N LEU A 78 6.51 -15.96 7.50
CA LEU A 78 6.73 -15.08 6.35
C LEU A 78 6.05 -13.71 6.50
N VAL A 79 4.81 -13.67 7.00
CA VAL A 79 4.09 -12.41 7.30
C VAL A 79 4.89 -11.57 8.31
N LYS A 80 5.35 -12.18 9.40
CA LYS A 80 6.19 -11.52 10.41
C LYS A 80 7.49 -11.01 9.81
N LEU A 81 8.15 -11.83 8.98
CA LEU A 81 9.39 -11.45 8.32
C LEU A 81 9.21 -10.21 7.43
N HIS A 82 8.17 -10.21 6.60
CA HIS A 82 7.86 -9.09 5.71
C HIS A 82 7.49 -7.81 6.45
N THR A 83 6.55 -7.90 7.39
CA THR A 83 6.06 -6.73 8.17
C THR A 83 7.11 -6.14 9.10
N SER A 84 8.07 -6.95 9.59
CA SER A 84 9.17 -6.47 10.44
C SER A 84 10.06 -5.43 9.77
N ARG A 85 10.02 -5.35 8.43
CA ARG A 85 10.75 -4.36 7.63
C ARG A 85 10.36 -2.92 7.94
N PHE A 86 9.07 -2.66 8.17
CA PHE A 86 8.47 -1.32 8.16
C PHE A 86 8.38 -0.66 9.54
N GLY A 87 9.25 -1.08 10.47
CA GLY A 87 9.17 -0.67 11.88
C GLY A 87 7.97 -1.25 12.62
N SER A 88 7.76 -0.80 13.87
CA SER A 88 6.67 -1.30 14.71
C SER A 88 5.33 -0.74 14.26
N SER A 89 4.35 -1.61 14.01
CA SER A 89 2.93 -1.25 13.78
C SER A 89 2.02 -2.08 14.69
N ASP A 90 1.21 -1.40 15.50
CA ASP A 90 0.19 -2.01 16.35
C ASP A 90 -0.92 -2.66 15.52
N GLY A 91 -1.22 -2.11 14.33
CA GLY A 91 -2.15 -2.71 13.37
C GLY A 91 -1.62 -4.05 12.84
N ASN A 92 -0.37 -4.08 12.37
CA ASN A 92 0.28 -5.31 11.91
C ASN A 92 0.36 -6.35 13.04
N LYS A 93 0.74 -5.92 14.25
CA LYS A 93 0.78 -6.79 15.42
C LYS A 93 -0.59 -7.40 15.70
N THR A 94 -1.66 -6.61 15.66
CA THR A 94 -3.03 -7.09 15.90
C THR A 94 -3.44 -8.13 14.85
N MET A 95 -3.13 -7.91 13.57
CA MET A 95 -3.42 -8.88 12.52
C MET A 95 -2.60 -10.17 12.70
N ILE A 96 -1.31 -10.09 13.03
CA ILE A 96 -0.46 -11.25 13.28
C ILE A 96 -0.98 -12.06 14.48
N ASP A 97 -1.32 -11.42 15.59
CA ASP A 97 -1.88 -12.08 16.78
C ASP A 97 -3.21 -12.80 16.44
N ARG A 98 -4.01 -12.25 15.52
CA ARG A 98 -5.23 -12.91 15.02
C ARG A 98 -4.90 -14.16 14.20
N LEU A 99 -3.93 -14.08 13.28
CA LEU A 99 -3.50 -15.24 12.49
C LEU A 99 -3.02 -16.39 13.37
N GLU A 100 -2.29 -16.10 14.45
CA GLU A 100 -1.85 -17.11 15.42
C GLU A 100 -3.04 -17.77 16.14
N LYS A 101 -4.00 -16.98 16.63
CA LYS A 101 -5.22 -17.51 17.27
C LYS A 101 -6.04 -18.39 16.32
N ILE A 102 -6.11 -18.02 15.04
CA ILE A 102 -6.77 -18.83 14.02
C ILE A 102 -6.03 -20.16 13.82
N LEU A 103 -4.69 -20.13 13.75
CA LEU A 103 -3.87 -21.34 13.63
C LEU A 103 -4.07 -22.30 14.81
N TYR A 104 -4.22 -21.78 16.03
CA TYR A 104 -4.51 -22.58 17.23
C TYR A 104 -5.98 -23.00 17.37
N GLY A 105 -6.86 -22.61 16.44
CA GLY A 105 -8.30 -22.92 16.48
C GLY A 105 -9.07 -22.15 17.55
N GLU A 106 -8.50 -21.07 18.10
CA GLU A 106 -9.11 -20.21 19.11
C GLU A 106 -10.07 -19.18 18.50
N MET A 107 -9.97 -18.96 17.18
CA MET A 107 -10.74 -17.97 16.44
C MET A 107 -11.10 -18.51 15.04
N ALA A 108 -12.31 -18.20 14.57
CA ALA A 108 -12.69 -18.48 13.19
C ALA A 108 -11.99 -17.52 12.23
N VAL A 109 -11.48 -18.05 11.12
CA VAL A 109 -10.90 -17.24 10.05
C VAL A 109 -11.95 -16.37 9.37
N THR A 110 -11.59 -15.13 9.05
CA THR A 110 -12.41 -14.22 8.23
C THR A 110 -11.72 -13.93 6.89
N ASP A 111 -12.48 -13.34 5.96
CA ASP A 111 -11.93 -12.93 4.67
C ASP A 111 -10.81 -11.88 4.80
N THR A 112 -10.91 -10.97 5.77
CA THR A 112 -9.86 -9.97 6.03
C THR A 112 -8.57 -10.63 6.49
N ASP A 113 -8.64 -11.68 7.34
CA ASP A 113 -7.46 -12.41 7.78
C ASP A 113 -6.77 -13.11 6.60
N LYS A 114 -7.54 -13.72 5.69
CA LYS A 114 -7.01 -14.36 4.46
C LYS A 114 -6.39 -13.34 3.51
N ARG A 115 -7.06 -12.21 3.28
CA ARG A 115 -6.53 -11.13 2.43
C ARG A 115 -5.23 -10.57 2.97
N PHE A 116 -5.16 -10.25 4.26
CA PHE A 116 -3.93 -9.82 4.91
C PHE A 116 -2.82 -10.86 4.75
N TYR A 117 -3.08 -12.11 5.16
CA TYR A 117 -2.10 -13.19 5.10
C TYR A 117 -1.52 -13.39 3.69
N THR A 118 -2.39 -13.47 2.69
CA THR A 118 -1.99 -13.71 1.30
C THR A 118 -1.32 -12.49 0.67
N HIS A 119 -1.74 -11.27 1.02
CA HIS A 119 -1.12 -10.02 0.59
C HIS A 119 0.32 -9.93 1.11
N GLU A 120 0.54 -10.03 2.42
CA GLU A 120 1.89 -9.84 3.00
C GLU A 120 2.89 -10.90 2.49
N VAL A 121 2.45 -12.16 2.33
CA VAL A 121 3.29 -13.23 1.76
C VAL A 121 3.63 -12.94 0.29
N ARG A 122 2.65 -12.54 -0.51
CA ARG A 122 2.85 -12.25 -1.94
C ARG A 122 3.72 -11.02 -2.15
N GLU A 123 3.57 -10.00 -1.32
CA GLU A 123 4.39 -8.80 -1.39
C GLU A 123 5.86 -9.13 -1.06
N LEU A 124 6.11 -9.97 -0.05
CA LEU A 124 7.47 -10.46 0.26
C LEU A 124 8.14 -11.16 -0.92
N GLU A 125 7.40 -12.01 -1.65
CA GLU A 125 7.93 -12.66 -2.85
C GLU A 125 8.36 -11.65 -3.92
N ARG A 126 7.60 -10.55 -4.08
CA ARG A 126 7.94 -9.48 -5.01
C ARG A 126 9.22 -8.77 -4.59
N TYR A 127 9.39 -8.47 -3.30
CA TYR A 127 10.66 -7.95 -2.76
C TYR A 127 11.84 -8.88 -3.07
N ARG A 128 11.68 -10.18 -2.84
CA ARG A 128 12.72 -11.18 -3.14
C ARG A 128 13.04 -11.26 -4.63
N ARG A 129 12.03 -11.16 -5.51
CA ARG A 129 12.22 -11.11 -6.97
C ARG A 129 12.98 -9.85 -7.42
N LEU A 130 12.88 -8.75 -6.68
CA LEU A 130 13.69 -7.54 -6.88
C LEU A 130 15.13 -7.67 -6.32
N GLY A 131 15.45 -8.79 -5.65
CA GLY A 131 16.76 -8.99 -5.03
C GLY A 131 16.95 -8.25 -3.71
N ILE A 132 15.87 -7.76 -3.12
CA ILE A 132 15.91 -7.05 -1.84
C ILE A 132 15.96 -8.08 -0.71
N ALA A 133 16.91 -7.90 0.20
CA ALA A 133 17.09 -8.78 1.34
C ALA A 133 15.90 -8.71 2.31
N ASP A 134 15.56 -9.84 2.92
CA ASP A 134 14.48 -9.91 3.90
C ASP A 134 14.76 -8.97 5.09
N GLY A 135 13.73 -8.27 5.56
CA GLY A 135 13.81 -7.31 6.67
C GLY A 135 14.47 -5.97 6.34
N ILE A 136 14.94 -5.75 5.11
CA ILE A 136 15.53 -4.47 4.70
C ILE A 136 14.48 -3.60 4.00
N GLU A 137 14.27 -2.40 4.53
CA GLU A 137 13.51 -1.32 3.89
C GLU A 137 14.46 -0.51 2.99
N PRO A 138 14.23 -0.47 1.67
CA PRO A 138 14.99 0.39 0.78
C PRO A 138 14.82 1.86 1.15
N ASP A 139 15.91 2.63 1.09
CA ASP A 139 15.88 4.09 1.21
C ASP A 139 15.62 4.71 -0.17
N ASP A 140 14.38 4.58 -0.64
CA ASP A 140 13.94 4.97 -1.99
C ASP A 140 12.62 5.76 -2.00
N GLU A 141 12.37 6.51 -0.93
CA GLU A 141 11.13 7.30 -0.76
C GLU A 141 9.85 6.47 -0.94
N SER A 142 9.89 5.23 -0.44
CA SER A 142 8.81 4.24 -0.56
C SER A 142 8.47 3.85 -2.02
N GLU A 143 9.34 4.10 -3.00
CA GLU A 143 9.12 3.68 -4.40
C GLU A 143 8.92 2.16 -4.47
N THR A 144 9.86 1.39 -3.91
CA THR A 144 9.76 -0.08 -3.91
C THR A 144 8.47 -0.51 -3.24
N TRP A 145 8.21 -0.02 -2.03
CA TRP A 145 7.00 -0.38 -1.29
C TRP A 145 5.75 -0.09 -2.09
N ASN A 146 5.63 1.09 -2.68
CA ASN A 146 4.44 1.43 -3.46
C ASN A 146 4.28 0.50 -4.66
N ASN A 147 5.37 0.18 -5.36
CA ASN A 147 5.32 -0.68 -6.54
C ASN A 147 4.95 -2.12 -6.19
N THR A 148 5.59 -2.71 -5.18
CA THR A 148 5.31 -4.08 -4.75
C THR A 148 3.94 -4.21 -4.11
N HIS A 149 3.57 -3.26 -3.26
CA HIS A 149 2.29 -3.25 -2.57
C HIS A 149 1.13 -3.09 -3.57
N THR A 150 1.21 -2.10 -4.46
CA THR A 150 0.17 -1.87 -5.47
C THR A 150 0.01 -3.07 -6.40
N ALA A 151 1.12 -3.65 -6.87
CA ALA A 151 1.05 -4.85 -7.69
C ALA A 151 0.45 -6.06 -6.96
N THR A 152 0.65 -6.17 -5.65
CA THR A 152 0.03 -7.23 -4.84
C THR A 152 -1.48 -7.01 -4.69
N LEU A 153 -1.93 -5.77 -4.51
CA LEU A 153 -3.36 -5.46 -4.53
C LEU A 153 -3.99 -5.84 -5.89
N GLU A 154 -3.31 -5.52 -6.99
CA GLU A 154 -3.76 -5.89 -8.34
C GLU A 154 -3.84 -7.41 -8.54
N ASP A 155 -2.89 -8.18 -7.99
CA ASP A 155 -2.90 -9.66 -8.09
C ASP A 155 -4.22 -10.25 -7.58
N TYR A 156 -4.72 -9.69 -6.48
CA TYR A 156 -5.93 -10.13 -5.78
C TYR A 156 -7.19 -9.31 -6.11
N ARG A 157 -7.10 -8.34 -7.03
CA ARG A 157 -8.20 -7.41 -7.40
C ARG A 157 -8.75 -6.62 -6.22
N LEU A 158 -7.88 -6.23 -5.30
CA LEU A 158 -8.24 -5.44 -4.12
C LEU A 158 -8.07 -3.94 -4.42
N SER A 159 -8.96 -3.13 -3.84
CA SER A 159 -8.75 -1.67 -3.81
C SER A 159 -7.69 -1.30 -2.77
N SER A 160 -7.27 -0.04 -2.75
CA SER A 160 -6.38 0.50 -1.72
C SER A 160 -7.04 0.77 -0.36
N ASP A 161 -8.26 0.28 -0.14
CA ASP A 161 -8.96 0.48 1.13
C ASP A 161 -8.36 -0.41 2.23
N PHE A 162 -7.83 0.22 3.28
CA PHE A 162 -7.23 -0.47 4.41
C PHE A 162 -8.20 -1.43 5.11
N GLN A 163 -9.51 -1.20 5.04
CA GLN A 163 -10.52 -2.10 5.61
C GLN A 163 -10.56 -3.47 4.92
N LEU A 164 -9.95 -3.59 3.73
CA LEU A 164 -9.83 -4.88 3.05
C LEU A 164 -8.75 -5.77 3.65
N LEU A 165 -7.70 -5.17 4.23
CA LEU A 165 -6.53 -5.86 4.77
C LEU A 165 -6.48 -5.85 6.31
N TYR A 166 -7.13 -4.90 6.97
CA TYR A 166 -7.10 -4.77 8.43
C TYR A 166 -8.50 -4.86 9.02
N THR A 167 -8.63 -5.59 10.14
CA THR A 167 -9.88 -5.60 10.89
C THR A 167 -10.10 -4.25 11.60
N PRO A 168 -11.34 -3.93 12.01
CA PRO A 168 -11.61 -2.72 12.78
C PRO A 168 -10.71 -2.58 14.02
N GLU A 169 -10.45 -3.68 14.74
CA GLU A 169 -9.58 -3.65 15.92
C GLU A 169 -8.13 -3.31 15.56
N ALA A 170 -7.63 -3.80 14.43
CA ALA A 170 -6.28 -3.49 13.96
C ALA A 170 -6.16 -2.03 13.51
N LEU A 171 -7.19 -1.48 12.85
CA LEU A 171 -7.25 -0.07 12.48
C LEU A 171 -7.34 0.85 13.71
N GLU A 172 -8.10 0.45 14.73
CA GLU A 172 -8.16 1.17 16.02
C GLU A 172 -6.80 1.15 16.74
N ALA A 173 -6.10 0.01 16.71
CA ALA A 173 -4.77 -0.13 17.31
C ALA A 173 -3.74 0.77 16.61
N ASP A 174 -3.75 0.82 15.27
CA ASP A 174 -2.91 1.70 14.47
C ASP A 174 -3.19 3.19 14.73
N ALA A 175 -4.47 3.57 14.77
CA ALA A 175 -4.87 4.94 15.12
C ALA A 175 -4.41 5.34 16.53
N ALA A 176 -4.51 4.42 17.50
CA ALA A 176 -4.04 4.65 18.86
C ALA A 176 -2.50 4.78 18.93
N GLN A 177 -1.75 4.03 18.12
CA GLN A 177 -0.29 4.18 18.01
C GLN A 177 0.08 5.56 17.46
N THR A 178 -0.55 5.96 16.37
CA THR A 178 -0.35 7.26 15.73
C THR A 178 -0.58 8.41 16.72
N GLN A 179 -1.65 8.35 17.52
CA GLN A 179 -1.94 9.34 18.57
C GLN A 179 -0.88 9.40 19.68
N ARG A 180 -0.20 8.29 20.00
CA ARG A 180 0.90 8.29 20.98
C ARG A 180 2.16 8.95 20.43
N GLY A 181 2.42 8.83 19.13
CA GLY A 181 3.58 9.44 18.47
C GLY A 181 3.52 10.97 18.38
N TYR A 182 2.33 11.57 18.46
CA TYR A 182 2.14 13.03 18.46
C TYR A 182 2.30 13.69 19.83
N LYS A 183 2.54 12.94 20.91
CA LYS A 183 2.75 13.45 22.27
C LYS A 183 4.23 13.53 22.62
#